data_AF-A0A397H7Z1-F1
#
_entry.id   AF-A0A397H7Z1-F1
#
_cell.length_a   1.000
_cell.length_b   1.000
_cell.length_c   1.000
_cell.angle_alpha   90.00
_cell.angle_beta   90.00
_cell.angle_gamma   90.00
#
_symmetry.space_group_name_H-M   'P 1'
#
loop_
_entity.id
_entity.type
_entity.pdbx_description
1 polymer ?
#
loop_
_entity_poly.entity_id
_entity_poly.type
_entity_poly.pdbx_seq_one_letter_code
_entity_poly.pdbx_strand_id
1 'polypeptide(L)'
;MMNFHEHYSELLKKLPPSIKKNIWNRITSRVHNPLSEEQASSIHSDIEILLISEIDKYAKKKNRQRCTKSILDQTEINLKSNLDHPRSNLDQTEINLRPNLQVTNSEDEINTRVKEATETMHQRFIESTQETLNSIKQQKDAECKQIKLDMAHKSRNLFEHTLKKYIRDGTIYNLIHLLEEEDGILYPDTSLLTHKLRREKKN
;
A
#
# COMPACT_ATOMS: atom_id res chain seq x y z
N MET A 1 -33.44 -11.60 15.02
CA MET A 1 -32.37 -10.96 15.83
C MET A 1 -31.16 -10.81 14.91
N MET A 2 -30.48 -9.65 14.86
CA MET A 2 -29.34 -9.45 13.94
C MET A 2 -28.16 -10.30 14.39
N ASN A 3 -28.01 -11.49 13.80
CA ASN A 3 -27.08 -12.49 14.28
C ASN A 3 -25.85 -12.54 13.37
N PHE A 4 -24.91 -11.62 13.58
CA PHE A 4 -23.61 -11.76 12.93
C PHE A 4 -22.85 -12.95 13.54
N HIS A 5 -22.09 -13.67 12.71
CA HIS A 5 -21.22 -14.75 13.17
C HIS A 5 -20.23 -14.27 14.25
N GLU A 6 -19.91 -15.12 15.23
CA GLU A 6 -19.00 -14.80 16.35
C GLU A 6 -17.60 -14.38 15.87
N HIS A 7 -17.16 -14.89 14.71
CA HIS A 7 -15.94 -14.49 14.01
C HIS A 7 -15.80 -12.96 13.85
N TYR A 8 -16.91 -12.24 13.73
CA TYR A 8 -16.91 -10.78 13.56
C TYR A 8 -17.02 -9.99 14.86
N SER A 9 -17.05 -10.66 16.01
CA SER A 9 -17.23 -10.03 17.33
C SER A 9 -16.24 -8.88 17.58
N GLU A 10 -14.97 -9.07 17.25
CA GLU A 10 -13.91 -8.05 17.39
C GLU A 10 -14.11 -6.84 16.46
N LEU A 11 -14.60 -7.06 15.25
CA LEU A 11 -14.93 -5.96 14.32
C LEU A 11 -16.17 -5.20 14.79
N LEU A 12 -17.18 -5.94 15.28
CA LEU A 12 -18.42 -5.35 15.77
C LEU A 12 -18.20 -4.53 17.04
N LYS A 13 -17.26 -4.88 17.93
CA LYS A 13 -16.93 -4.05 19.10
C LYS A 13 -16.48 -2.63 18.73
N LYS A 14 -15.92 -2.43 17.54
CA LYS A 14 -15.42 -1.13 17.05
C LYS A 14 -16.51 -0.23 16.45
N LEU A 15 -17.73 -0.74 16.28
CA LEU A 15 -18.83 -0.04 15.60
C LEU A 15 -19.98 0.34 16.55
N PRO A 16 -20.58 1.53 16.39
CA PRO A 16 -21.84 1.89 17.06
C PRO A 16 -23.03 1.01 16.63
N PRO A 17 -24.06 0.84 17.48
CA PRO A 17 -25.25 0.03 17.17
C PRO A 17 -25.98 0.46 15.89
N SER A 18 -26.03 1.76 15.59
CA SER A 18 -26.68 2.30 14.38
C SER A 18 -26.00 1.86 13.09
N ILE A 19 -24.67 1.74 13.11
CA ILE A 19 -23.89 1.30 11.94
C ILE A 19 -24.04 -0.20 11.73
N LYS A 20 -24.01 -1.00 12.81
CA LYS A 20 -24.27 -2.45 12.74
C LYS A 20 -25.62 -2.74 12.08
N LYS A 21 -26.66 -2.00 12.49
CA LYS A 21 -28.01 -2.09 11.92
C LYS A 21 -28.02 -1.74 10.42
N ASN A 22 -27.29 -0.70 10.01
CA ASN A 22 -27.20 -0.31 8.61
C ASN A 22 -26.50 -1.38 7.75
N ILE A 23 -25.39 -1.94 8.25
CA ILE A 23 -24.64 -3.00 7.57
C ILE A 23 -25.52 -4.24 7.40
N TRP A 24 -26.23 -4.66 8.46
CA TRP A 24 -27.17 -5.78 8.38
C TRP A 24 -28.22 -5.55 7.29
N ASN A 25 -28.87 -4.39 7.29
CA ASN A 25 -29.86 -4.05 6.26
C ASN A 25 -29.26 -4.04 4.84
N ARG A 26 -27.99 -3.61 4.68
CA ARG A 26 -27.31 -3.63 3.38
C ARG A 26 -27.02 -5.05 2.89
N ILE A 27 -26.73 -5.97 3.80
CA ILE A 27 -26.47 -7.38 3.48
C ILE A 27 -27.78 -8.07 3.09
N THR A 28 -28.85 -7.84 3.84
CA THR A 28 -30.15 -8.52 3.65
C THR A 28 -31.05 -7.88 2.60
N SER A 29 -30.87 -6.58 2.31
CA SER A 29 -31.71 -5.82 1.36
C SER A 29 -30.95 -5.34 0.13
N ARG A 30 -29.83 -6.01 -0.22
CA ARG A 30 -29.03 -5.67 -1.40
C ARG A 30 -29.85 -5.89 -2.68
N VAL A 31 -29.93 -4.87 -3.54
CA VAL A 31 -30.69 -4.90 -4.81
C VAL A 31 -30.17 -5.95 -5.79
N HIS A 32 -28.86 -6.25 -5.74
CA HIS A 32 -28.24 -7.33 -6.50
C HIS A 32 -27.56 -8.29 -5.51
N ASN A 33 -28.02 -9.54 -5.48
CA ASN A 33 -27.53 -10.63 -4.63
C ASN A 33 -27.64 -10.37 -3.11
N PRO A 34 -28.86 -10.27 -2.55
CA PRO A 34 -29.05 -10.23 -1.11
C PRO A 34 -28.60 -11.58 -0.51
N LEU A 35 -27.78 -11.52 0.53
CA LEU A 35 -27.43 -12.73 1.29
C LEU A 35 -28.63 -13.11 2.16
N SER A 36 -28.97 -14.40 2.20
CA SER A 36 -29.99 -14.90 3.14
C SER A 36 -29.52 -14.67 4.58
N GLU A 37 -30.44 -14.66 5.55
CA GLU A 37 -30.06 -14.48 6.96
C GLU A 37 -29.06 -15.56 7.43
N GLU A 38 -29.17 -16.78 6.89
CA GLU A 38 -28.25 -17.88 7.19
C GLU A 38 -26.85 -17.64 6.63
N GLN A 39 -26.74 -17.09 5.41
CA GLN A 39 -25.47 -16.72 4.81
C GLN A 39 -24.86 -15.48 5.49
N ALA A 40 -25.69 -14.52 5.88
CA ALA A 40 -25.30 -13.34 6.65
C ALA A 40 -24.81 -13.69 8.06
N SER A 41 -25.33 -14.79 8.61
CA SER A 41 -24.93 -15.35 9.91
C SER A 41 -23.73 -16.30 9.81
N SER A 42 -23.24 -16.60 8.60
CA SER A 42 -22.07 -17.44 8.34
C SER A 42 -20.83 -16.59 8.04
N ILE A 43 -19.65 -17.24 7.98
CA ILE A 43 -18.39 -16.57 7.63
C ILE A 43 -18.35 -16.35 6.12
N HIS A 44 -18.48 -15.10 5.68
CA HIS A 44 -18.46 -14.69 4.29
C HIS A 44 -17.52 -13.50 4.08
N SER A 45 -16.60 -13.60 3.11
CA SER A 45 -15.56 -12.59 2.88
C SER A 45 -16.13 -11.21 2.55
N ASP A 46 -17.24 -11.14 1.80
CA ASP A 46 -17.90 -9.86 1.49
C ASP A 46 -18.39 -9.12 2.75
N ILE A 47 -18.81 -9.85 3.78
CA ILE A 47 -19.28 -9.26 5.05
C ILE A 47 -18.10 -8.67 5.80
N GLU A 48 -16.96 -9.36 5.79
CA GLU A 48 -15.72 -8.90 6.41
C GLU A 48 -15.18 -7.63 5.74
N ILE A 49 -15.11 -7.62 4.41
CA ILE A 49 -14.69 -6.45 3.62
C ILE A 49 -15.60 -5.25 3.91
N LEU A 50 -16.92 -5.47 3.96
CA LEU A 50 -17.88 -4.43 4.30
C LEU A 50 -17.65 -3.89 5.72
N LEU A 51 -17.48 -4.76 6.72
CA LEU A 51 -17.23 -4.37 8.11
C LEU A 51 -15.95 -3.53 8.23
N ILE A 52 -14.84 -3.97 7.63
CA ILE A 52 -13.57 -3.24 7.64
C ILE A 52 -13.74 -1.85 7.01
N SER A 53 -14.38 -1.79 5.83
CA SER A 53 -14.58 -0.52 5.12
C SER A 53 -15.43 0.48 5.92
N GLU A 54 -16.41 -0.01 6.68
CA GLU A 54 -17.30 0.84 7.45
C GLU A 54 -16.66 1.29 8.78
N ILE A 55 -15.79 0.46 9.38
CA ILE A 55 -14.91 0.85 10.50
C ILE A 55 -14.00 2.00 10.08
N ASP A 56 -13.35 1.90 8.91
CA ASP A 56 -12.47 2.94 8.40
C ASP A 56 -13.20 4.26 8.13
N LYS A 57 -14.39 4.18 7.51
CA LYS A 57 -15.24 5.36 7.30
C LYS A 57 -15.66 5.99 8.63
N TYR A 58 -16.05 5.17 9.61
CA TYR A 58 -16.44 5.66 10.92
C TYR A 58 -15.28 6.35 11.64
N ALA A 59 -14.08 5.76 11.63
CA ALA A 59 -12.88 6.35 12.21
C ALA A 59 -12.52 7.69 11.54
N LYS A 60 -12.53 7.74 10.20
CA LYS A 60 -12.30 8.98 9.43
C LYS A 60 -13.33 10.05 9.77
N LYS A 61 -14.61 9.70 9.86
CA LYS A 61 -15.69 10.64 10.21
C LYS A 61 -15.56 11.14 11.65
N LYS A 62 -15.23 10.27 12.61
CA LYS A 62 -15.03 10.61 14.01
C LYS A 62 -13.85 11.58 14.20
N ASN A 63 -12.75 11.36 13.49
CA ASN A 63 -11.58 12.25 13.53
C ASN A 63 -11.89 13.63 12.94
N ARG A 64 -12.67 13.69 11.84
CA ARG A 64 -13.13 14.97 11.27
C ARG A 64 -14.01 15.76 12.22
N GLN A 65 -14.94 15.10 12.93
CA GLN A 65 -15.82 15.74 13.91
C GLN A 65 -15.06 16.29 15.13
N ARG A 66 -13.97 15.62 15.56
CA ARG A 66 -13.11 16.15 16.62
C ARG A 66 -12.39 17.43 16.20
N CYS A 67 -11.88 17.47 14.97
CA CYS A 67 -11.20 18.65 14.41
C CYS A 67 -12.17 19.85 14.27
N THR A 68 -13.40 19.61 13.83
CA THR A 68 -14.40 20.69 13.69
C THR A 68 -14.91 21.22 15.03
N LYS A 69 -15.02 20.36 16.06
CA LYS A 69 -15.38 20.81 17.41
C LYS A 69 -14.31 21.66 18.07
N SER A 70 -13.03 21.31 17.97
CA SER A 70 -11.98 22.14 18.59
C SER A 70 -11.90 23.53 17.95
N ILE A 71 -12.26 23.68 16.66
CA ILE A 71 -12.32 24.97 15.97
C ILE A 71 -13.49 25.83 16.48
N LEU A 72 -14.66 25.22 16.74
CA LEU A 72 -15.84 25.91 17.27
C LEU A 72 -15.67 26.31 18.74
N ASP A 73 -15.11 25.42 19.56
CA ASP A 73 -14.85 25.70 20.98
C ASP A 73 -13.83 26.86 21.13
N GLN A 74 -12.83 26.96 20.23
CA GLN A 74 -11.88 28.08 20.21
C GLN A 74 -12.54 29.42 19.84
N THR A 75 -13.63 29.41 19.06
CA THR A 75 -14.35 30.63 18.65
C THR A 75 -15.38 31.09 19.69
N GLU A 76 -16.05 30.16 20.38
CA GLU A 76 -16.97 30.51 21.49
C GLU A 76 -16.24 31.09 22.71
N ILE A 77 -15.04 30.59 23.04
CA ILE A 77 -14.24 31.12 24.15
C ILE A 77 -13.79 32.57 23.88
N ASN A 78 -13.44 32.89 22.63
CA ASN A 78 -13.01 34.25 22.23
C ASN A 78 -14.16 35.28 22.18
N LEU A 79 -15.40 34.84 21.95
CA LEU A 79 -16.55 35.75 21.92
C LEU A 79 -17.03 36.13 23.32
N LYS A 80 -16.90 35.21 24.29
CA LYS A 80 -17.43 35.39 25.65
C LYS A 80 -16.52 36.24 26.56
N SER A 81 -15.25 36.39 26.21
CA SER A 81 -14.27 37.16 26.99
C SER A 81 -14.27 38.67 26.72
N ASN A 82 -15.06 39.17 25.75
CA ASN A 82 -15.05 40.57 25.33
C ASN A 82 -16.21 41.43 25.87
N LEU A 83 -17.08 40.86 26.71
CA LEU A 83 -18.23 41.58 27.26
C LEU A 83 -18.32 41.35 28.77
N ASP A 84 -17.53 42.12 29.54
CA ASP A 84 -17.87 42.62 30.88
C ASP A 84 -16.61 43.27 31.50
N HIS A 85 -16.48 44.58 31.35
CA HIS A 85 -15.69 45.39 32.28
C HIS A 85 -16.64 45.94 33.35
N PRO A 86 -16.25 45.86 34.62
CA PRO A 86 -16.14 47.09 35.38
C PRO A 86 -14.82 47.18 36.16
N ARG A 87 -14.12 48.27 35.83
CA ARG A 87 -13.22 49.10 36.64
C ARG A 87 -13.27 48.84 38.16
N SER A 88 -12.14 48.43 38.76
CA SER A 88 -11.83 48.68 40.18
C SER A 88 -10.31 48.61 40.41
N ASN A 89 -9.72 49.74 40.79
CA ASN A 89 -8.40 49.80 41.43
C ASN A 89 -8.51 49.15 42.82
N LEU A 90 -7.54 48.31 43.23
CA LEU A 90 -7.16 48.21 44.65
C LEU A 90 -5.77 47.58 44.84
N ASP A 91 -4.95 48.36 45.53
CA ASP A 91 -3.63 48.21 46.12
C ASP A 91 -3.00 46.83 46.40
N GLN A 92 -1.68 46.83 46.16
CA GLN A 92 -0.59 46.23 46.94
C GLN A 92 -0.94 45.14 47.96
N THR A 93 -0.46 43.92 47.69
CA THR A 93 0.04 43.06 48.76
C THR A 93 1.13 42.12 48.21
N GLU A 94 2.39 42.41 48.54
CA GLU A 94 3.49 41.46 48.46
C GLU A 94 3.21 40.29 49.41
N ILE A 95 2.99 39.08 48.89
CA ILE A 95 3.19 37.85 49.66
C ILE A 95 3.88 36.80 48.78
N ASN A 96 5.19 36.67 49.02
CA ASN A 96 6.04 35.49 48.87
C ASN A 96 5.42 34.22 48.27
N LEU A 97 5.79 33.88 47.03
CA LEU A 97 5.83 32.49 46.57
C LEU A 97 7.00 32.26 45.59
N ARG A 98 8.08 31.67 46.13
CA ARG A 98 8.89 30.59 45.53
C ARG A 98 9.63 30.89 44.20
N PRO A 99 10.97 30.75 44.12
CA PRO A 99 11.65 30.65 42.82
C PRO A 99 11.41 29.23 42.27
N ASN A 100 10.19 28.97 41.81
CA ASN A 100 9.92 27.82 40.98
C ASN A 100 10.17 28.28 39.56
N LEU A 101 11.22 27.75 38.94
CA LEU A 101 11.58 27.90 37.53
C LEU A 101 10.31 27.95 36.64
N GLN A 102 9.78 29.14 36.39
CA GLN A 102 8.82 29.35 35.34
C GLN A 102 9.62 29.88 34.17
N VAL A 103 10.00 28.94 33.30
CA VAL A 103 10.27 29.27 31.91
C VAL A 103 8.94 29.79 31.35
N THR A 104 8.67 31.08 31.54
CA THR A 104 7.60 31.79 30.85
C THR A 104 8.09 32.06 29.44
N ASN A 105 8.16 31.02 28.60
CA ASN A 105 8.30 31.26 27.17
C ASN A 105 7.11 32.14 26.78
N SER A 106 7.37 33.26 26.11
CA SER A 106 6.27 34.08 25.59
C SER A 106 5.47 33.25 24.59
N GLU A 107 4.19 33.58 24.41
CA GLU A 107 3.34 32.94 23.41
C GLU A 107 4.00 32.96 22.01
N ASP A 108 4.72 34.04 21.69
CA ASP A 108 5.50 34.20 20.46
C ASP A 108 6.66 33.20 20.35
N GLU A 109 7.36 32.92 21.44
CA GLU A 109 8.44 31.92 21.45
C GLU A 109 7.89 30.51 21.28
N ILE A 110 6.73 30.20 21.89
CA ILE A 110 6.03 28.93 21.69
C ILE A 110 5.59 28.79 20.22
N ASN A 111 4.97 29.84 19.66
CA ASN A 111 4.54 29.85 18.27
C ASN A 111 5.71 29.70 17.29
N THR A 112 6.85 30.34 17.57
CA THR A 112 8.07 30.22 16.76
C THR A 112 8.60 28.78 16.78
N ARG A 113 8.73 28.18 17.97
CA ARG A 113 9.18 26.78 18.12
C ARG A 113 8.22 25.78 17.46
N VAL A 114 6.90 26.00 17.56
CA VAL A 114 5.90 25.16 16.89
C VAL A 114 6.01 25.29 15.38
N LYS A 115 6.19 26.50 14.85
CA LYS A 115 6.39 26.73 13.42
C LYS A 115 7.66 26.05 12.91
N GLU A 116 8.80 26.24 13.58
CA GLU A 116 10.08 25.61 13.22
C GLU A 116 10.00 24.08 13.30
N ALA A 117 9.37 23.52 14.34
CA ALA A 117 9.17 22.08 14.46
C ALA A 117 8.29 21.53 13.32
N THR A 118 7.24 22.28 12.95
CA THR A 118 6.33 21.91 11.86
C THR A 118 7.05 21.94 10.51
N GLU A 119 7.81 23.00 10.22
CA GLU A 119 8.63 23.11 9.01
C GLU A 119 9.69 22.01 8.94
N THR A 120 10.37 21.73 10.06
CA THR A 120 11.37 20.64 10.15
C THR A 120 10.74 19.28 9.88
N MET A 121 9.55 19.00 10.43
CA MET A 121 8.84 17.76 10.16
C MET A 121 8.42 17.64 8.70
N HIS A 122 7.91 18.72 8.09
CA HIS A 122 7.55 18.74 6.68
C HIS A 122 8.76 18.48 5.78
N GLN A 123 9.89 19.13 6.07
CA GLN A 123 11.11 18.95 5.30
C GLN A 123 11.61 17.50 5.37
N ARG A 124 11.71 16.92 6.57
CA ARG A 124 12.10 15.52 6.75
C ARG A 124 11.15 14.55 6.04
N PHE A 125 9.86 14.84 6.06
CA PHE A 125 8.87 14.01 5.36
C PHE A 125 9.10 14.03 3.84
N ILE A 126 9.33 15.20 3.27
CA ILE A 126 9.61 15.36 1.83
C ILE A 126 10.91 14.63 1.46
N GLU A 127 11.98 14.86 2.22
CA GLU A 127 13.29 14.23 2.00
C GLU A 127 13.19 12.70 2.08
N SER A 128 12.59 12.17 3.16
CA SER A 128 12.41 10.74 3.35
C SER A 128 11.56 10.11 2.24
N THR A 129 10.52 10.81 1.79
CA THR A 129 9.68 10.35 0.67
C THR A 129 10.48 10.30 -0.63
N GLN A 130 11.29 11.34 -0.90
CA GLN A 130 12.10 11.41 -2.11
C GLN A 130 13.20 10.33 -2.14
N GLU A 131 13.87 10.11 -1.01
CA GLU A 131 14.87 9.05 -0.86
C GLU A 131 14.24 7.67 -1.09
N THR A 132 13.08 7.42 -0.49
CA THR A 132 12.35 6.16 -0.65
C THR A 132 11.96 5.94 -2.12
N LEU A 133 11.43 6.96 -2.79
CA LEU A 133 11.08 6.87 -4.22
C LEU A 133 12.30 6.61 -5.11
N ASN A 134 13.42 7.27 -4.85
CA ASN A 134 14.66 7.07 -5.59
C ASN A 134 15.19 5.64 -5.40
N SER A 135 15.17 5.12 -4.16
CA SER A 135 15.56 3.76 -3.84
C SER A 135 14.69 2.73 -4.57
N ILE A 136 13.36 2.89 -4.49
CA ILE A 136 12.41 2.02 -5.20
C ILE A 136 12.69 2.04 -6.71
N LYS A 137 12.84 3.23 -7.31
CA LYS A 137 13.13 3.36 -8.74
C LYS A 137 14.40 2.60 -9.14
N GLN A 138 15.49 2.82 -8.40
CA GLN A 138 16.77 2.16 -8.67
C GLN A 138 16.67 0.64 -8.53
N GLN A 139 15.96 0.15 -7.51
CA GLN A 139 15.73 -1.28 -7.31
C GLN A 139 14.93 -1.87 -8.48
N LYS A 140 13.82 -1.25 -8.88
CA LYS A 140 12.99 -1.75 -10.00
C LYS A 140 13.76 -1.73 -11.33
N ASP A 141 14.60 -0.72 -11.56
CA ASP A 141 15.46 -0.65 -12.74
C ASP A 141 16.49 -1.80 -12.78
N ALA A 142 17.08 -2.13 -11.63
CA ALA A 142 18.01 -3.25 -11.51
C ALA A 142 17.31 -4.60 -11.71
N GLU A 143 16.15 -4.81 -11.09
CA GLU A 143 15.33 -6.02 -11.29
C GLU A 143 14.95 -6.21 -12.76
N CYS A 144 14.53 -5.14 -13.45
CA CYS A 144 14.17 -5.19 -14.86
C CYS A 144 15.36 -5.59 -15.75
N LYS A 145 16.55 -5.04 -15.50
CA LYS A 145 17.77 -5.42 -16.22
C LYS A 145 18.10 -6.89 -15.98
N GLN A 146 18.00 -7.36 -14.74
CA GLN A 146 18.27 -8.75 -14.38
C GLN A 146 17.31 -9.72 -15.07
N ILE A 147 16.00 -9.42 -15.08
CA ILE A 147 14.98 -10.23 -15.75
C ILE A 147 15.26 -10.34 -17.25
N LYS A 148 15.63 -9.23 -17.91
CA LYS A 148 15.98 -9.24 -19.34
C LYS A 148 17.16 -10.17 -19.63
N LEU A 149 18.21 -10.10 -18.81
CA LEU A 149 19.39 -10.96 -18.95
C LEU A 149 19.05 -12.43 -18.73
N ASP A 150 18.28 -12.74 -17.68
CA ASP A 150 17.86 -14.10 -17.37
C ASP A 150 17.01 -14.70 -18.50
N MET A 151 16.02 -13.94 -19.01
CA MET A 151 15.21 -14.38 -20.15
C MET A 151 16.04 -14.64 -21.39
N ALA A 152 17.00 -13.75 -21.71
CA ALA A 152 17.88 -13.93 -22.87
C ALA A 152 18.80 -15.16 -22.73
N HIS A 153 19.27 -15.44 -21.52
CA HIS A 153 20.05 -16.64 -21.23
C HIS A 153 19.20 -17.91 -21.33
N LYS A 154 18.00 -17.90 -20.72
CA LYS A 154 17.08 -19.04 -20.75
C LYS A 154 16.60 -19.36 -22.16
N SER A 155 16.26 -18.34 -22.96
CA SER A 155 15.84 -18.54 -24.35
C SER A 155 16.96 -19.12 -25.22
N ARG A 156 18.20 -18.62 -25.06
CA ARG A 156 19.38 -19.17 -25.74
C ARG A 156 19.60 -20.64 -25.39
N ASN A 157 19.56 -20.97 -24.10
CA ASN A 157 19.78 -22.33 -23.64
C ASN A 157 18.67 -23.29 -24.11
N LEU A 158 17.42 -22.83 -24.09
CA LEU A 158 16.29 -23.62 -24.60
C LEU A 158 16.42 -23.87 -26.10
N PHE A 159 16.76 -22.83 -26.87
CA PHE A 159 17.00 -22.94 -28.31
C PHE A 159 18.13 -23.92 -28.61
N GLU A 160 19.28 -23.76 -27.95
CA GLU A 160 20.44 -24.63 -28.14
C GLU A 160 20.13 -26.09 -27.79
N HIS A 161 19.44 -26.32 -26.66
CA HIS A 161 19.05 -27.67 -26.25
C HIS A 161 18.10 -28.32 -27.25
N THR A 162 17.11 -27.56 -27.74
CA THR A 162 16.14 -28.02 -28.73
C THR A 162 16.80 -28.31 -30.06
N LEU A 163 17.69 -27.43 -30.53
CA LEU A 163 18.45 -27.62 -31.76
C LEU A 163 19.34 -28.87 -31.68
N LYS A 164 20.08 -29.05 -30.58
CA LYS A 164 20.89 -30.26 -30.35
C LYS A 164 20.04 -31.54 -30.35
N LYS A 165 18.81 -31.49 -29.84
CA LYS A 165 17.86 -32.61 -29.90
C LYS A 165 17.50 -32.94 -31.35
N TYR A 166 17.08 -31.95 -32.13
CA TYR A 166 16.65 -32.15 -33.53
C TYR A 166 17.78 -32.55 -34.48
N ILE A 167 19.02 -32.12 -34.18
CA ILE A 167 20.18 -32.62 -34.92
C ILE A 167 20.42 -34.10 -34.58
N ARG A 168 20.32 -34.47 -33.30
CA ARG A 168 20.60 -35.84 -32.84
C ARG A 168 19.57 -36.86 -33.32
N ASP A 169 18.30 -36.49 -33.38
CA ASP A 169 17.21 -37.39 -33.78
C ASP A 169 16.99 -37.46 -35.30
N GLY A 170 17.78 -36.72 -36.09
CA GLY A 170 17.70 -36.76 -37.54
C GLY A 170 16.71 -35.76 -38.15
N THR A 171 15.90 -35.08 -37.33
CA THR A 171 14.81 -34.20 -37.80
C THR A 171 15.32 -33.10 -38.73
N ILE A 172 16.44 -32.47 -38.39
CA ILE A 172 17.05 -31.41 -39.23
C ILE A 172 17.49 -31.95 -40.59
N TYR A 173 18.08 -33.15 -40.63
CA TYR A 173 18.54 -33.75 -41.88
C TYR A 173 17.38 -34.13 -42.80
N ASN A 174 16.30 -34.68 -42.24
CA ASN A 174 15.08 -34.96 -43.01
C ASN A 174 14.47 -33.68 -43.60
N LEU A 175 14.48 -32.58 -42.83
CA LEU A 175 13.98 -31.28 -43.27
C LEU A 175 14.82 -30.70 -44.42
N ILE A 176 16.15 -30.80 -44.32
CA ILE A 176 17.06 -30.38 -45.40
C ILE A 176 16.78 -31.20 -46.66
N HIS A 177 16.68 -32.52 -46.55
CA HIS A 177 16.42 -33.39 -47.70
C HIS A 177 15.11 -33.05 -48.42
N LEU A 178 14.03 -32.78 -47.66
CA LEU A 178 12.76 -32.35 -48.23
C LEU A 178 12.86 -31.00 -48.98
N LEU A 179 13.69 -30.08 -48.48
CA LEU A 179 13.93 -28.80 -49.17
C LEU A 179 14.71 -29.00 -50.47
N GLU A 180 15.75 -29.86 -50.45
CA GLU A 180 16.53 -30.20 -51.66
C GLU A 180 15.66 -30.83 -52.75
N GLU A 181 14.68 -31.65 -52.37
CA GLU A 181 13.70 -32.21 -53.31
C GLU A 181 12.77 -31.16 -53.89
N GLU A 182 12.44 -30.11 -53.14
CA GLU A 182 11.53 -29.04 -53.56
C GLU A 182 12.22 -27.99 -54.45
N ASP A 183 13.43 -27.57 -54.10
CA ASP A 183 14.15 -26.48 -54.76
C ASP A 183 15.25 -26.95 -55.75
N GLY A 184 15.64 -28.22 -55.71
CA GLY A 184 16.70 -28.80 -56.55
C GLY A 184 18.11 -28.32 -56.20
N ILE A 185 18.28 -27.60 -55.09
CA ILE A 185 19.56 -27.06 -54.62
C ILE A 185 20.13 -28.03 -53.59
N LEU A 186 21.32 -28.57 -53.84
CA LEU A 186 22.01 -29.40 -52.85
C LEU A 186 22.63 -28.51 -51.76
N TYR A 187 22.24 -28.71 -50.50
CA TYR A 187 22.82 -27.99 -49.39
C TYR A 187 24.14 -28.67 -48.92
N PRO A 188 25.10 -27.90 -48.38
CA PRO A 188 26.36 -28.46 -47.90
C PRO A 188 26.14 -29.51 -46.81
N ASP A 189 26.83 -30.66 -46.93
CA ASP A 189 26.73 -31.74 -45.95
C ASP A 189 27.28 -31.29 -44.58
N THR A 190 26.35 -31.05 -43.66
CA THR A 190 26.64 -30.62 -42.28
C THR A 190 26.81 -31.80 -41.31
N SER A 191 26.74 -33.05 -41.78
CA SER A 191 26.90 -34.25 -40.95
C SER A 191 28.25 -34.29 -40.20
N LEU A 192 29.29 -33.66 -40.74
CA LEU A 192 30.60 -33.45 -40.11
C LEU A 192 30.56 -32.63 -38.80
N LEU A 193 29.54 -31.79 -38.57
CA LEU A 193 29.41 -31.01 -37.33
C LEU A 193 29.07 -31.88 -36.10
N THR A 194 28.44 -33.04 -36.30
CA THR A 194 28.05 -33.96 -35.22
C THR A 194 29.25 -34.63 -34.54
N HIS A 195 30.35 -34.87 -35.28
CA HIS A 195 31.56 -35.49 -34.75
C HIS A 195 32.30 -34.60 -33.73
N LYS A 196 32.17 -33.26 -33.82
CA LYS A 196 32.77 -32.33 -32.87
C LYS A 196 31.96 -32.23 -31.56
N LEU A 197 30.62 -32.15 -31.65
CA LEU A 197 29.73 -32.07 -30.48
C LEU A 197 29.75 -33.33 -29.60
N ARG A 198 30.09 -34.50 -30.17
CA ARG A 198 30.19 -35.77 -29.41
C ARG A 198 31.47 -35.90 -28.60
N ARG A 199 32.53 -35.13 -28.91
CA ARG A 199 33.83 -35.18 -28.22
C ARG A 199 33.90 -34.30 -26.96
N GLU A 200 33.08 -33.25 -26.85
CA GLU A 200 33.05 -32.38 -25.67
C GLU A 200 32.39 -33.00 -24.43
N LYS A 201 31.74 -34.17 -24.55
CA LYS A 201 31.13 -34.90 -23.41
C LYS A 201 32.10 -35.84 -22.68
N LYS A 202 33.40 -35.80 -22.97
CA LYS A 202 34.39 -36.74 -22.41
C LYS A 202 35.53 -36.10 -21.59
N ASN A 203 35.49 -34.80 -21.31
CA ASN A 203 36.44 -34.13 -20.40
C ASN A 203 35.69 -33.44 -19.26
#